data_AF-A0A946JD98-F1
#
_entry.id   AF-A0A946JD98-F1
#
_cell.length_a   1.000
_cell.length_b   1.000
_cell.length_c   1.000
_cell.angle_alpha   90.00
_cell.angle_beta   90.00
_cell.angle_gamma   90.00
#
_symmetry.space_group_name_H-M   'P 1'
#
loop_
_entity.id
_entity.type
_entity.pdbx_description
1 polymer ?
#
loop_
_entity_poly.entity_id
_entity_poly.type
_entity_poly.pdbx_seq_one_letter_code
_entity_poly.pdbx_strand_id
1 'polypeptide(L)' 'MFLSKLRNKKEVISWSLYDFANQPFTTIIVTFVYGAFFTSVIASDENTGTLFWTWGIASTAIIVSILSPIL' A
#
# COMPACT_ATOMS: atom_id res chain seq x y z
N MET A 1 6.11 29.63 11.74
CA MET A 1 6.16 28.72 10.57
C MET A 1 4.90 27.84 10.62
N PHE A 2 3.88 28.17 9.81
CA PHE A 2 2.52 27.58 9.67
C PHE A 2 1.73 27.14 10.92
N LEU A 3 2.21 26.16 11.69
CA LEU A 3 1.51 25.56 12.84
C LEU A 3 1.24 26.52 14.00
N SER A 4 2.04 27.59 14.14
CA SER A 4 1.86 28.61 15.18
C SER A 4 0.62 29.50 14.97
N LYS A 5 0.01 29.46 13.77
CA LYS A 5 -1.18 30.23 13.42
C LYS A 5 -2.49 29.47 13.67
N LEU A 6 -2.40 28.17 14.00
CA LEU A 6 -3.55 27.30 14.23
C LEU A 6 -4.02 27.41 15.68
N ARG A 7 -5.32 27.71 15.86
CA ARG A 7 -5.96 27.79 17.17
C ARG A 7 -5.89 26.46 17.94
N ASN A 8 -5.93 25.33 17.22
CA ASN A 8 -5.91 23.96 17.78
C ASN A 8 -4.64 23.20 17.40
N LYS A 9 -3.45 23.79 17.55
CA LYS A 9 -2.17 23.17 17.15
C LYS A 9 -1.95 21.76 17.71
N LYS A 10 -2.35 21.51 18.97
CA LYS A 10 -2.20 20.19 19.61
C LYS A 10 -3.06 19.13 18.91
N GLU A 11 -4.32 19.46 18.64
CA GLU A 11 -5.28 18.58 17.96
C GLU A 11 -4.81 18.25 16.54
N VAL A 12 -4.35 19.26 15.78
CA VAL A 12 -3.83 19.05 14.43
C VAL A 12 -2.62 18.11 14.43
N ILE A 13 -1.68 18.30 15.36
CA ILE A 13 -0.52 17.40 15.47
C ILE A 13 -0.96 15.99 15.86
N SER A 14 -1.89 15.83 16.81
CA SER A 14 -2.42 14.52 17.20
C SER A 14 -3.10 13.80 16.02
N TRP A 15 -3.92 14.50 15.24
CA TRP A 15 -4.57 13.92 14.06
C TRP A 15 -3.58 13.62 12.94
N SER A 16 -2.59 14.47 12.70
CA SER A 16 -1.54 14.20 11.70
C SER A 16 -0.69 12.98 12.08
N LEU A 17 -0.36 12.80 13.36
CA LEU A 17 0.37 11.61 13.83
C LEU A 17 -0.50 10.35 13.76
N TYR A 18 -1.81 10.48 14.03
CA TYR A 18 -2.76 9.38 13.85
C TYR A 18 -2.86 8.94 12.38
N ASP A 19 -2.99 9.89 11.46
CA ASP A 19 -3.02 9.61 10.02
C ASP A 19 -1.70 8.97 9.53
N PHE A 20 -0.56 9.52 10.00
CA PHE A 20 0.76 8.96 9.73
C PHE A 20 0.94 7.54 10.29
N ALA A 21 0.33 7.19 11.42
CA ALA A 21 0.41 5.85 11.98
C ALA A 21 -0.49 4.84 11.25
N ASN A 22 -1.57 5.31 10.61
CA ASN A 22 -2.53 4.43 9.93
C ASN A 22 -2.14 4.09 8.48
N GLN A 23 -1.48 5.00 7.77
CA GLN A 23 -1.03 4.75 6.40
C GLN A 23 -0.02 3.59 6.22
N PRO A 24 1.04 3.45 7.06
CA PRO A 24 2.17 2.57 6.78
C PRO A 24 1.79 1.10 6.73
N PHE A 25 0.75 0.68 7.45
CA PHE A 25 0.34 -0.73 7.43
C PHE A 25 -0.01 -1.17 6.01
N THR A 26 -0.94 -0.50 5.36
CA THR A 26 -1.36 -0.85 4.00
C THR A 26 -0.22 -0.64 3.01
N THR A 27 0.49 0.49 3.09
CA THR A 27 1.51 0.81 2.09
C THR A 27 2.74 -0.08 2.19
N ILE A 28 3.19 -0.43 3.40
CA ILE A 28 4.40 -1.25 3.57
C ILE A 28 4.09 -2.73 3.39
N ILE A 29 3.05 -3.22 4.06
CA ILE A 29 2.73 -4.65 4.04
C ILE A 29 2.36 -5.08 2.62
N VAL A 30 1.46 -4.36 1.95
CA VAL A 30 0.99 -4.76 0.62
C VAL A 30 2.09 -4.63 -0.43
N THR A 31 2.85 -3.53 -0.40
CA THR A 31 3.81 -3.22 -1.49
C THR A 31 5.14 -3.96 -1.33
N PHE A 32 5.64 -4.13 -0.10
CA PHE A 32 7.00 -4.68 0.12
C PHE A 32 7.00 -6.08 0.74
N VAL A 33 6.03 -6.42 1.58
CA VAL A 33 6.07 -7.66 2.38
C VAL A 33 5.23 -8.77 1.76
N TYR A 34 4.06 -8.43 1.23
CA TYR A 34 3.06 -9.42 0.82
C TYR A 34 3.53 -10.26 -0.38
N GLY A 35 4.29 -9.67 -1.31
CA GLY A 35 4.85 -10.42 -2.44
C GLY A 35 5.77 -11.55 -1.98
N ALA A 36 6.73 -11.24 -1.10
CA ALA A 36 7.64 -12.25 -0.54
C ALA A 36 6.91 -13.28 0.34
N PHE A 37 5.90 -12.85 1.09
CA PHE A 37 5.05 -13.75 1.86
C PHE A 37 4.27 -14.72 0.96
N PHE A 38 3.71 -14.22 -0.15
CA PHE A 38 2.97 -15.04 -1.09
C PHE A 38 3.86 -16.12 -1.73
N THR A 39 5.06 -15.76 -2.16
CA THR A 39 5.98 -16.72 -2.80
C THR A 39 6.57 -17.74 -1.83
N SER A 40 6.75 -17.39 -0.56
CA SER A 40 7.41 -18.25 0.43
C SER A 40 6.45 -19.08 1.31
N VAL A 41 5.23 -18.58 1.56
CA VAL A 41 4.28 -19.21 2.51
C VAL A 41 3.04 -19.75 1.81
N ILE A 42 2.54 -19.07 0.77
CA ILE A 42 1.29 -19.44 0.11
C ILE A 42 1.54 -20.37 -1.09
N ALA A 43 2.56 -20.07 -1.89
CA ALA A 43 2.86 -20.85 -3.08
C ALA A 43 3.48 -22.21 -2.74
N SER A 44 3.19 -23.21 -3.55
CA SER A 44 3.75 -24.56 -3.42
C SER A 44 5.24 -24.64 -3.78
N ASP A 45 5.71 -23.73 -4.64
CA ASP A 45 7.10 -23.62 -5.10
C ASP A 45 7.40 -22.14 -5.36
N GLU A 46 8.59 -21.67 -5.00
CA GLU A 46 8.98 -20.26 -5.08
C GLU A 46 8.97 -19.70 -6.51
N ASN A 47 9.38 -20.51 -7.49
CA ASN A 47 9.40 -20.11 -8.90
C ASN A 47 7.98 -19.98 -9.45
N THR A 48 7.12 -20.94 -9.12
CA THR A 48 5.70 -20.92 -9.53
C THR A 48 4.93 -19.81 -8.81
N GLY A 49 5.23 -19.57 -7.53
CA GLY A 49 4.70 -18.46 -6.75
C GLY A 49 5.06 -17.11 -7.34
N THR A 50 6.32 -16.92 -7.73
CA THR A 50 6.80 -15.69 -8.37
C THR A 50 6.11 -15.43 -9.71
N LEU A 51 5.90 -16.49 -10.50
CA LEU A 51 5.11 -16.40 -11.74
C LEU A 51 3.68 -15.93 -11.43
N PHE A 52 2.94 -16.62 -10.56
CA PHE A 52 1.55 -16.24 -10.25
C PHE A 52 1.44 -14.84 -9.65
N TRP A 53 2.38 -14.45 -8.78
CA TRP A 53 2.44 -13.10 -8.23
C TRP A 53 2.60 -12.03 -9.32
N THR A 54 3.54 -12.25 -10.25
CA THR A 54 3.81 -11.33 -11.35
C THR A 54 2.63 -11.24 -12.32
N TRP A 55 2.01 -12.38 -12.66
CA TRP A 55 0.79 -12.43 -13.46
C TRP A 55 -0.38 -11.70 -12.78
N GLY A 56 -0.52 -11.85 -11.47
CA GLY A 56 -1.49 -11.10 -10.67
C GLY A 56 -1.30 -9.59 -10.82
N ILE A 57 -0.09 -9.09 -10.57
CA ILE A 57 0.23 -7.66 -10.73
C ILE A 57 -0.03 -7.19 -12.16
N ALA A 58 0.44 -7.92 -13.18
CA ALA A 58 0.25 -7.54 -14.57
C ALA A 58 -1.24 -7.44 -14.94
N SER A 59 -2.06 -8.40 -14.49
CA SER A 59 -3.51 -8.38 -14.74
C SER A 59 -4.18 -7.16 -14.09
N THR A 60 -3.80 -6.82 -12.85
CA THR A 60 -4.35 -5.63 -12.17
C THR A 60 -3.94 -4.34 -12.86
N ALA A 61 -2.70 -4.23 -13.34
CA ALA A 61 -2.22 -3.07 -14.08
C ALA A 61 -3.00 -2.86 -15.39
N ILE A 62 -3.31 -3.93 -16.11
CA ILE A 62 -4.13 -3.88 -17.32
C ILE A 62 -5.55 -3.39 -16.98
N ILE A 63 -6.18 -3.97 -15.95
CA ILE A 63 -7.53 -3.58 -15.50
C ILE A 63 -7.55 -2.09 -15.12
N VAL A 64 -6.57 -1.63 -14.33
CA VAL A 64 -6.45 -0.23 -13.93
C VAL A 64 -6.23 0.67 -15.13
N SER A 65 -5.39 0.29 -16.10
CA SER A 65 -5.16 1.08 -17.31
C SER A 65 -6.43 1.26 -18.16
N ILE A 66 -7.34 0.28 -18.15
CA ILE A 66 -8.60 0.35 -18.89
C ILE A 66 -9.64 1.18 -18.12
N LEU A 67 -9.67 1.06 -16.78
CA LEU A 67 -10.66 1.73 -15.92
C LEU A 67 -10.27 3.17 -15.53
N SER A 68 -8.99 3.54 -15.56
CA SER A 68 -8.54 4.88 -15.15
C SER A 68 -9.18 6.05 -15.90
N PRO A 69 -9.57 5.96 -17.19
CA PRO A 69 -10.25 7.06 -17.87
C PRO A 69 -11.66 7.34 -17.33
N ILE A 70 -12.24 6.41 -16.57
CA ILE A 70 -13.62 6.49 -16.03
C ILE A 70 -13.60 6.94 -14.56
N LEU A 71 -12.47 6.77 -13.88
CA LEU A 71 -12.25 6.98 -12.43
C LEU A 71 -11.79 8.41 -12.14
#